data_AF-A0A2G9MZ46-F1
#
_entry.id   AF-A0A2G9MZ46-F1
#
_cell.length_a   1.000
_cell.length_b   1.000
_cell.length_c   1.000
_cell.angle_alpha   90.00
_cell.angle_beta   90.00
_cell.angle_gamma   90.00
#
_symmetry.space_group_name_H-M   'P 1'
#
loop_
_entity.id
_entity.type
_entity.pdbx_description
1 polymer ?
#
loop_
_entity_poly.entity_id
_entity_poly.type
_entity_poly.pdbx_seq_one_letter_code
_entity_poly.pdbx_strand_id
1 'polypeptide(L)' 'MLGLGVESTAHTFSCAILEKKGKKGKILSDVRKIYRPPDGEGIHPREASRHHAENSSIVLSECLQ' A
#
# COMPACT_ATOMS: atom_id res chain seq x y z
N MET A 1 -18.58 2.22 -9.94
CA MET A 1 -17.28 2.87 -10.24
C MET A 1 -16.22 2.16 -9.42
N LEU A 2 -15.11 1.78 -10.04
CA LEU A 2 -13.96 1.24 -9.33
C LEU A 2 -12.96 2.36 -9.03
N GLY A 3 -12.25 2.26 -7.91
CA GLY A 3 -11.15 3.15 -7.55
C GLY A 3 -9.97 2.35 -7.00
N LEU A 4 -8.75 2.75 -7.37
CA LEU A 4 -7.51 2.25 -6.82
C LEU A 4 -6.96 3.29 -5.84
N GLY A 5 -6.85 2.94 -4.57
CA GLY A 5 -6.14 3.71 -3.56
C GLY A 5 -4.69 3.26 -3.48
N VAL A 6 -3.75 4.20 -3.38
CA VAL A 6 -2.33 3.95 -3.16
C VAL A 6 -1.90 4.75 -1.93
N GLU A 7 -1.33 4.07 -0.95
CA GLU A 7 -0.72 4.67 0.23
C GLU A 7 0.78 4.38 0.17
N SER A 8 1.60 5.42 0.32
CA SER A 8 3.06 5.33 0.21
C SER A 8 3.76 6.31 1.17
N THR A 9 3.06 6.78 2.20
CA THR A 9 3.63 7.63 3.24
C THR A 9 4.25 6.78 4.36
N ALA A 10 5.17 7.39 5.11
CA ALA A 10 5.89 6.74 6.21
C ALA A 10 6.45 5.36 5.81
N HIS A 11 6.21 4.33 6.62
CA HIS A 11 6.77 3.00 6.45
C HIS A 11 5.86 2.01 5.70
N THR A 12 4.70 2.44 5.22
CA THR A 12 3.72 1.53 4.60
C THR A 12 3.57 1.82 3.11
N PHE A 13 3.70 0.78 2.30
CA PHE A 13 3.23 0.79 0.92
C PHE A 13 2.00 -0.12 0.83
N SER A 14 0.87 0.40 0.38
CA SER A 14 -0.34 -0.40 0.17
C SER A 14 -1.13 0.01 -1.06
N CYS A 15 -1.88 -0.95 -1.62
CA CYS A 15 -2.86 -0.72 -2.66
C CYS A 15 -4.20 -1.29 -2.22
N ALA A 16 -5.30 -0.62 -2.58
CA ALA A 16 -6.64 -1.10 -2.30
C ALA A 16 -7.58 -0.84 -3.49
N ILE A 17 -8.41 -1.82 -3.84
CA ILE A 17 -9.48 -1.65 -4.81
C ILE A 17 -10.80 -1.42 -4.09
N LEU A 18 -11.50 -0.36 -4.46
CA LEU A 18 -12.81 -0.02 -3.92
C LEU A 18 -13.85 -0.02 -5.03
N GLU A 19 -15.02 -0.58 -4.74
CA GLU A 19 -16.22 -0.47 -5.56
C GLU A 19 -17.19 0.52 -4.93
N LYS A 20 -17.57 1.56 -5.68
CA LYS A 20 -18.65 2.48 -5.32
C LYS A 20 -19.93 2.15 -6.12
N LYS A 21 -21.01 1.88 -5.38
CA LYS A 21 -22.38 1.68 -5.87
C LYS A 21 -23.30 2.72 -5.22
N GLY A 22 -23.59 3.80 -5.94
CA GLY A 22 -24.36 4.94 -5.42
C GLY A 22 -23.67 5.60 -4.23
N LYS A 23 -24.32 5.60 -3.06
CA LYS A 23 -23.76 6.11 -1.78
C LYS A 23 -22.99 5.05 -0.98
N LYS A 24 -22.94 3.79 -1.44
CA LYS A 24 -22.25 2.70 -0.75
C LYS A 24 -20.88 2.46 -1.38
N GLY A 25 -19.87 2.24 -0.52
CA GLY A 25 -18.54 1.78 -0.92
C GLY A 25 -18.27 0.38 -0.36
N LYS A 26 -17.53 -0.43 -1.10
CA LYS A 26 -17.05 -1.74 -0.68
C LYS A 26 -15.56 -1.84 -1.00
N ILE A 27 -14.75 -2.33 -0.06
CA ILE A 27 -13.36 -2.69 -0.33
C ILE A 27 -13.37 -4.08 -0.96
N LEU A 28 -12.79 -4.20 -2.16
CA LEU A 28 -12.64 -5.45 -2.89
C LEU A 28 -11.30 -6.13 -2.61
N SER A 29 -10.24 -5.33 -2.41
CA SER A 29 -8.89 -5.79 -2.10
C SER A 29 -8.16 -4.72 -1.28
N ASP A 30 -7.27 -5.13 -0.37
CA ASP A 30 -6.39 -4.29 0.44
C ASP A 30 -5.12 -5.08 0.75
N VAL A 31 -4.02 -4.71 0.09
CA VAL A 31 -2.72 -5.39 0.18
C VAL A 31 -1.68 -4.39 0.65
N ARG A 32 -0.86 -4.78 1.64
CA ARG A 32 0.13 -3.90 2.27
C ARG A 32 1.47 -4.59 2.51
N LYS A 33 2.54 -3.82 2.40
CA LYS A 33 3.90 -4.16 2.84
C LYS A 33 4.38 -3.05 3.76
N ILE A 34 4.95 -3.44 4.90
CA ILE A 34 5.36 -2.51 5.95
C ILE A 34 6.88 -2.65 6.12
N TYR A 35 7.60 -1.57 5.88
CA TYR A 35 9.00 -1.46 6.25
C TYR A 35 9.12 -1.44 7.77
N ARG A 36 9.86 -2.40 8.33
CA ARG A 36 10.15 -2.42 9.76
C ARG A 36 11.62 -2.04 9.94
N PRO A 37 11.93 -0.86 10.52
CA PRO A 37 13.30 -0.54 10.86
C PRO A 37 13.82 -1.53 11.92
N PRO A 38 15.14 -1.72 12.03
CA PRO A 38 15.74 -2.50 13.11
C PRO A 38 15.34 -2.00 14.50
N ASP A 39 15.40 -2.88 15.50
CA ASP A 39 15.05 -2.53 16.87
C ASP A 39 15.92 -1.37 17.39
N GLY A 40 15.26 -0.35 17.94
CA GLY A 40 15.92 0.85 18.45
C GLY A 40 16.18 1.95 17.41
N GLU A 41 15.92 1.70 16.14
CA GLU A 41 16.04 2.72 15.08
C GLU A 41 14.69 3.36 14.71
N GLY A 42 14.74 4.65 14.36
CA GLY A 42 13.61 5.36 13.76
C GLY A 42 13.45 5.04 12.27
N ILE A 43 12.38 5.55 11.66
CA ILE A 43 12.22 5.43 10.21
C ILE A 43 13.32 6.21 9.48
N HIS A 44 14.08 5.51 8.63
CA HIS A 44 15.03 6.15 7.73
C HIS A 44 14.35 6.42 6.37
N PRO A 45 14.14 7.69 5.96
CA PRO A 45 13.34 8.01 4.76
C PRO A 45 13.82 7.34 3.48
N ARG A 46 15.14 7.19 3.31
CA ARG A 46 15.73 6.53 2.14
C ARG A 46 15.43 5.04 2.10
N GLU A 47 15.44 4.37 3.26
CA GLU A 47 15.19 2.92 3.31
C GLU A 47 13.70 2.63 3.14
N ALA A 48 12.82 3.44 3.72
CA ALA A 48 11.39 3.37 3.46
C ALA A 48 11.08 3.59 1.97
N SER A 49 11.68 4.59 1.33
CA SER A 49 11.50 4.81 -0.12
C SER A 49 12.01 3.65 -0.98
N ARG A 50 13.13 3.03 -0.60
CA ARG A 50 13.66 1.85 -1.30
C ARG A 50 12.72 0.65 -1.14
N HIS A 51 12.27 0.38 0.08
CA HIS A 51 11.28 -0.66 0.36
C HIS A 51 10.00 -0.46 -0.47
N HIS A 52 9.49 0.77 -0.58
CA HIS A 52 8.32 1.08 -1.41
C HIS A 52 8.57 0.77 -2.88
N ALA A 53 9.71 1.19 -3.43
CA ALA A 53 10.07 0.91 -4.81
C ALA A 53 10.14 -0.60 -5.10
N GLU A 54 10.79 -1.37 -4.22
CA GLU A 54 10.94 -2.83 -4.33
C GLU A 54 9.61 -3.59 -4.23
N ASN A 55 8.66 -3.09 -3.45
CA ASN A 55 7.38 -3.78 -3.19
C ASN A 55 6.22 -3.27 -4.05
N SER A 56 6.35 -2.11 -4.68
CA SER A 56 5.22 -1.42 -5.33
C SER A 56 4.52 -2.24 -6.41
N SER A 57 5.28 -2.86 -7.30
CA SER A 57 4.76 -3.70 -8.39
C SER A 57 4.08 -4.96 -7.87
N ILE A 58 4.67 -5.60 -6.86
CA ILE A 58 4.15 -6.81 -6.21
C ILE A 58 2.81 -6.51 -5.57
N VAL A 59 2.74 -5.46 -4.73
CA VAL A 59 1.53 -5.07 -4.02
C VAL A 59 0.41 -4.67 -4.98
N LEU A 60 0.74 -3.92 -6.04
CA LEU A 60 -0.24 -3.56 -7.06
C LEU A 60 -0.77 -4.81 -7.79
N SER A 61 0.11 -5.72 -8.19
CA SER A 61 -0.27 -6.95 -8.89
C SER A 61 -1.14 -7.85 -8.01
N GLU A 62 -0.75 -8.07 -6.75
CA GLU A 62 -1.53 -8.84 -5.78
C GLU A 62 -2.91 -8.21 -5.53
N CYS A 63 -2.99 -6.88 -5.55
CA CYS A 63 -4.24 -6.16 -5.31
C CYS A 63 -5.24 -6.27 -6.48
N LEU A 64 -4.75 -6.52 -7.71
CA LEU A 64 -5.55 -6.60 -8.93
C LEU A 64 -5.97 -8.03 -9.32
N GLN A 65 -5.50 -9.05 -8.62
CA GLN A 65 -5.92 -10.45 -8.79
C GLN A 65 -7.30 -10.70 -8.18
#